data_AF-A0A2K3M8X5-F1
#
_entry.id   AF-A0A2K3M8X5-F1
#
_cell.length_a   1.000
_cell.length_b   1.000
_cell.length_c   1.000
_cell.angle_alpha   90.00
_cell.angle_beta   90.00
_cell.angle_gamma   90.00
#
_symmetry.space_group_name_H-M   'P 1'
#
loop_
_entity.id
_entity.type
_entity.pdbx_description
1 polymer ?
#
loop_
_entity_poly.entity_id
_entity_poly.type
_entity_poly.pdbx_seq_one_letter_code
_entity_poly.pdbx_strand_id
1 'polypeptide(L)'
;MQPSVITDAVVVARILNATLVVPELDHNSFWKDDSDFANIFDVNWFITYLAKDVTIVKRVPDKIMRSMEKPPYTMRVPRKSDPDYYLDQVLPILLRRRVLQLTKFDYRLANELDDELQKLRCRVNYHALRFTKPIRQLGQRIVMKMQKMANRYIAVHL
;
A
#
# COMPACT_ATOMS: atom_id res chain seq x y z
N MET A 1 -8.82 7.67 -2.48
CA MET A 1 -8.01 6.70 -1.72
C MET A 1 -7.06 7.47 -0.79
N GLN A 2 -6.94 7.12 0.49
CA GLN A 2 -5.96 7.75 1.37
C GLN A 2 -4.63 6.96 1.32
N PRO A 3 -3.47 7.61 1.12
CA PRO A 3 -2.14 6.96 1.14
C PRO A 3 -1.85 6.13 2.40
N SER A 4 -2.58 6.40 3.49
CA SER A 4 -2.55 5.64 4.74
C SER A 4 -2.87 4.16 4.54
N VAL A 5 -3.76 3.79 3.61
CA VAL A 5 -4.19 2.38 3.43
C VAL A 5 -3.07 1.51 2.86
N ILE A 6 -2.39 1.98 1.81
CA ILE A 6 -1.28 1.25 1.20
C ILE A 6 -0.11 1.18 2.19
N THR A 7 0.11 2.26 2.93
CA THR A 7 1.13 2.35 3.98
C THR A 7 0.90 1.28 5.05
N ASP A 8 -0.32 1.16 5.58
CA ASP A 8 -0.68 0.16 6.58
C ASP A 8 -0.54 -1.27 6.05
N ALA A 9 -0.79 -1.51 4.76
CA ALA A 9 -0.65 -2.84 4.16
C ALA A 9 0.81 -3.31 4.17
N VAL A 10 1.77 -2.42 3.90
CA VAL A 10 3.21 -2.73 4.01
C VAL A 10 3.58 -3.05 5.46
N VAL A 11 3.10 -2.25 6.41
CA VAL A 11 3.40 -2.46 7.84
C VAL A 11 2.81 -3.77 8.34
N VAL A 12 1.60 -4.13 7.93
CA VAL A 12 1.00 -5.42 8.28
C VAL A 12 1.75 -6.59 7.67
N ALA A 13 2.23 -6.46 6.42
CA ALA A 13 3.10 -7.48 5.85
C ALA A 13 4.41 -7.62 6.65
N ARG A 14 4.97 -6.52 7.16
CA ARG A 14 6.14 -6.54 8.05
C ARG A 14 5.85 -7.25 9.38
N ILE A 15 4.72 -6.94 10.03
CA ILE A 15 4.28 -7.56 11.30
C ILE A 15 4.13 -9.07 11.11
N LEU A 16 3.47 -9.50 10.03
CA LEU A 16 3.23 -10.90 9.71
C LEU A 16 4.47 -11.63 9.16
N ASN A 17 5.58 -10.93 8.94
CA ASN A 17 6.75 -11.41 8.20
C ASN A 17 6.36 -12.10 6.87
N ALA A 18 5.43 -11.49 6.15
CA ALA A 18 4.79 -12.04 4.97
C ALA A 18 5.27 -11.36 3.68
N THR A 19 5.09 -12.05 2.55
CA THR A 19 5.26 -11.43 1.23
C THR A 19 4.00 -10.63 0.90
N LEU A 20 4.17 -9.35 0.57
CA LEU A 20 3.09 -8.49 0.10
C LEU A 20 2.92 -8.66 -1.42
N VAL A 21 1.68 -8.84 -1.87
CA VAL A 21 1.34 -8.66 -3.28
C VAL A 21 1.00 -7.18 -3.50
N VAL A 22 1.46 -6.59 -4.60
CA VAL A 22 1.13 -5.20 -4.96
C VAL A 22 -0.39 -4.98 -4.81
N PRO A 23 -0.84 -3.97 -4.03
CA PRO A 23 -2.25 -3.79 -3.75
C PRO A 23 -3.08 -3.48 -5.00
N GLU A 24 -4.30 -4.00 -5.03
CA GLU A 24 -5.33 -3.62 -5.98
C GLU A 24 -6.10 -2.40 -5.47
N LEU A 25 -6.42 -1.47 -6.36
CA LEU A 25 -7.18 -0.27 -6.02
C LEU A 25 -8.67 -0.54 -6.19
N ASP A 26 -9.50 0.04 -5.31
CA ASP A 26 -10.94 -0.14 -5.42
C ASP A 26 -11.53 0.80 -6.49
N HIS A 27 -11.97 0.21 -7.60
CA HIS A 27 -12.61 0.91 -8.71
C HIS A 27 -14.10 1.21 -8.46
N ASN A 28 -14.70 0.64 -7.41
CA ASN A 28 -16.12 0.84 -7.08
C ASN A 28 -16.34 2.03 -6.12
N SER A 29 -15.32 2.86 -5.92
CA SER A 29 -15.40 4.03 -5.06
C SER A 29 -16.23 5.16 -5.68
N PHE A 30 -16.57 6.19 -4.89
CA PHE A 30 -17.37 7.34 -5.33
C PHE A 30 -16.79 8.03 -6.58
N TRP A 31 -15.47 7.94 -6.75
CA TRP A 31 -14.76 8.35 -7.95
C TRP A 31 -14.61 7.13 -8.84
N LYS A 32 -15.28 7.13 -9.99
CA LYS A 32 -15.21 6.08 -11.03
C LYS A 32 -13.85 6.11 -11.75
N ASP A 33 -12.77 5.97 -10.99
CA ASP A 33 -11.40 5.91 -11.49
C ASP A 33 -11.03 4.44 -11.73
N ASP A 34 -10.75 4.12 -12.99
CA ASP A 34 -10.31 2.80 -13.45
C ASP A 34 -8.78 2.63 -13.38
N SER A 35 -8.07 3.61 -12.83
CA SER A 35 -6.62 3.54 -12.66
C SER A 35 -6.21 2.44 -11.68
N ASP A 36 -5.32 1.56 -12.13
CA ASP A 36 -4.63 0.59 -11.27
C ASP A 36 -3.47 1.24 -10.51
N PHE A 37 -2.93 0.51 -9.53
CA PHE A 37 -1.74 0.91 -8.77
C PHE A 37 -0.58 1.31 -9.69
N ALA A 38 -0.38 0.59 -10.80
CA ALA A 38 0.70 0.84 -11.74
C ALA A 38 0.50 2.10 -12.61
N ASN A 39 -0.73 2.59 -12.75
CA ASN A 39 -1.01 3.86 -13.44
C ASN A 39 -0.61 5.05 -12.56
N ILE A 40 -0.77 4.91 -11.25
CA ILE A 40 -0.55 5.99 -10.27
C ILE A 40 0.88 5.98 -9.74
N PHE A 41 1.39 4.81 -9.34
CA PHE A 41 2.69 4.66 -8.67
C PHE A 41 3.70 3.85 -9.48
N ASP A 42 4.97 4.18 -9.32
CA ASP A 42 6.09 3.43 -9.88
C ASP A 42 6.30 2.12 -9.10
N VAL A 43 5.72 1.04 -9.60
CA VAL A 43 5.75 -0.30 -8.97
C VAL A 43 7.18 -0.81 -8.79
N ASN A 44 8.08 -0.59 -9.76
CA ASN A 44 9.45 -1.10 -9.68
C ASN A 44 10.22 -0.35 -8.59
N TRP A 45 10.01 0.97 -8.47
CA TRP A 45 10.56 1.75 -7.35
C TRP A 45 10.00 1.30 -6.01
N PHE A 46 8.68 1.09 -5.91
CA PHE A 46 8.02 0.63 -4.69
C PHE A 46 8.62 -0.69 -4.19
N ILE A 47 8.79 -1.67 -5.08
CA ILE A 47 9.39 -2.98 -4.75
C ILE A 47 10.85 -2.84 -4.34
N THR A 48 11.66 -2.11 -5.11
CA THR A 48 13.11 -2.02 -4.86
C THR A 48 13.44 -1.19 -3.63
N TYR A 49 12.70 -0.11 -3.38
CA TYR A 49 12.90 0.75 -2.20
C TYR A 49 12.61 0.01 -0.89
N LEU A 50 11.56 -0.82 -0.86
CA LEU A 50 11.12 -1.55 0.33
C LEU A 50 11.74 -2.94 0.47
N ALA A 51 12.64 -3.35 -0.42
CA ALA A 51 13.18 -4.72 -0.46
C ALA A 51 13.90 -5.15 0.84
N LYS A 52 14.37 -4.21 1.66
CA LYS A 52 14.97 -4.48 2.98
C LYS A 52 13.95 -4.55 4.12
N ASP A 53 12.75 -4.03 3.91
CA ASP A 53 11.69 -3.98 4.90
C ASP A 53 10.71 -5.16 4.71
N VAL A 54 10.23 -5.37 3.48
CA VAL A 54 9.21 -6.36 3.14
C VAL A 54 9.47 -6.93 1.74
N THR A 55 9.28 -8.24 1.56
CA THR A 55 9.28 -8.86 0.22
C THR A 55 7.99 -8.51 -0.51
N ILE A 56 8.09 -7.89 -1.69
CA ILE A 56 6.93 -7.47 -2.48
C ILE A 56 6.97 -8.12 -3.86
N VAL A 57 5.85 -8.70 -4.28
CA VAL A 57 5.66 -9.30 -5.61
C VAL A 57 4.51 -8.64 -6.36
N LYS A 58 4.59 -8.56 -7.69
CA LYS A 58 3.54 -7.94 -8.52
C LYS A 58 2.24 -8.74 -8.54
N ARG A 59 2.34 -10.06 -8.44
CA ARG A 59 1.22 -11.00 -8.42
C ARG A 59 1.61 -12.24 -7.63
N VAL A 60 0.62 -13.00 -7.18
CA VAL A 60 0.86 -14.31 -6.56
C VAL A 60 1.59 -15.20 -7.58
N PRO A 61 2.69 -15.88 -7.20
CA PRO A 61 3.39 -16.79 -8.11
C PRO A 61 2.47 -17.89 -8.66
N ASP A 62 2.55 -18.15 -9.97
CA ASP A 62 1.66 -19.10 -10.67
C ASP A 62 1.73 -20.52 -10.06
N LYS A 63 2.91 -20.94 -9.59
CA LYS A 63 3.10 -22.22 -8.90
C LYS A 63 2.28 -22.30 -7.60
N ILE A 64 2.20 -21.20 -6.85
CA ILE A 64 1.39 -21.12 -5.64
C ILE A 64 -0.09 -21.17 -6.02
N MET A 65 -0.52 -20.31 -6.97
CA MET A 65 -1.91 -20.28 -7.43
C MET A 65 -2.41 -21.64 -7.92
N ARG A 66 -1.62 -22.36 -8.74
CA ARG A 66 -1.98 -23.69 -9.25
C ARG A 66 -2.03 -24.77 -8.17
N SER A 67 -1.28 -24.59 -7.09
CA SER A 67 -1.30 -25.52 -5.95
C SER A 67 -2.47 -25.30 -5.00
N MET A 68 -3.22 -24.21 -5.17
CA MET A 68 -4.38 -23.90 -4.34
C MET A 68 -5.63 -24.54 -4.93
N GLU A 69 -6.33 -25.34 -4.12
CA GLU A 69 -7.62 -25.95 -4.49
C GLU A 69 -8.77 -24.92 -4.53
N LYS A 70 -8.58 -23.79 -3.85
CA LYS A 70 -9.57 -22.72 -3.67
C LYS A 70 -8.94 -21.37 -4.00
N PRO A 71 -9.72 -20.36 -4.41
CA PRO A 71 -9.20 -19.01 -4.57
C PRO A 71 -8.61 -18.47 -3.25
N PRO A 72 -7.80 -17.40 -3.30
CA PRO A 72 -7.33 -16.70 -2.12
C PRO A 72 -8.43 -16.50 -1.09
N TYR A 73 -8.16 -16.85 0.17
CA TYR A 73 -9.14 -16.64 1.22
C TYR A 73 -9.28 -15.14 1.45
N THR A 74 -10.51 -14.67 1.60
CA THR A 74 -10.80 -13.26 1.81
C THR A 74 -11.34 -13.06 3.22
N MET A 75 -10.83 -12.05 3.92
CA MET A 75 -11.39 -11.66 5.22
C MET A 75 -11.35 -10.15 5.42
N ARG A 76 -12.09 -9.70 6.43
CA ARG A 76 -12.11 -8.31 6.88
C ARG A 76 -11.63 -8.24 8.32
N VAL A 77 -10.64 -7.40 8.56
CA VAL A 77 -10.08 -7.15 9.89
C VAL A 77 -10.96 -6.11 10.62
N PRO A 78 -11.10 -6.16 11.95
CA PRO A 78 -11.69 -5.09 12.74
C PRO A 78 -10.97 -3.75 12.54
N ARG A 79 -11.65 -2.62 12.78
CA ARG A 79 -11.00 -1.31 12.65
C ARG A 79 -9.98 -1.12 13.77
N LYS A 80 -8.87 -0.44 13.47
CA LYS A 80 -7.80 -0.10 14.42
C LYS A 80 -7.30 -1.32 15.21
N SER A 81 -7.09 -2.44 14.53
CA SER A 81 -6.56 -3.65 15.16
C SER A 81 -5.07 -3.47 15.46
N ASP A 82 -4.65 -3.88 16.65
CA ASP A 82 -3.25 -3.84 17.10
C ASP A 82 -2.41 -4.93 16.43
N PRO A 83 -1.07 -4.83 16.44
CA PRO A 83 -0.18 -5.87 15.90
C PRO A 83 -0.49 -7.29 16.39
N ASP A 84 -0.82 -7.45 17.68
CA ASP A 84 -1.14 -8.75 18.27
C ASP A 84 -2.36 -9.40 17.62
N TYR A 85 -3.38 -8.63 17.22
CA TYR A 85 -4.52 -9.15 16.48
C TYR A 85 -4.08 -9.79 15.16
N TYR A 86 -3.14 -9.18 14.45
CA TYR A 86 -2.62 -9.74 13.22
C TYR A 86 -1.85 -11.04 13.47
N LEU A 87 -1.03 -11.08 14.52
CA LEU A 87 -0.28 -12.29 14.89
C LEU A 87 -1.19 -13.42 15.37
N ASP A 88 -2.21 -13.13 16.16
CA ASP A 88 -3.06 -14.14 16.79
C ASP A 88 -4.20 -14.61 15.87
N GLN A 89 -4.77 -13.71 15.07
CA GLN A 89 -5.98 -14.00 14.29
C GLN A 89 -5.72 -14.11 12.78
N VAL A 90 -4.80 -13.31 12.24
CA VAL A 90 -4.56 -13.25 10.80
C VAL A 90 -3.47 -14.24 10.36
N LEU A 91 -2.36 -14.31 11.10
CA LEU A 91 -1.23 -15.17 10.76
C LEU A 91 -1.61 -16.67 10.69
N PRO A 92 -2.39 -17.26 11.62
CA PRO A 92 -2.75 -18.68 11.52
C PRO A 92 -3.58 -18.99 10.26
N ILE A 93 -4.43 -18.04 9.84
CA ILE A 93 -5.22 -18.17 8.61
C ILE A 93 -4.31 -18.08 7.40
N LEU A 94 -3.37 -17.13 7.37
CA LEU A 94 -2.40 -16.98 6.29
C LEU A 94 -1.55 -18.25 6.12
N LEU A 95 -1.02 -18.80 7.21
CA LEU A 95 -0.23 -20.04 7.19
C LEU A 95 -1.03 -21.24 6.64
N ARG A 96 -2.30 -21.36 7.02
CA ARG A 96 -3.19 -22.42 6.53
C ARG A 96 -3.61 -22.25 5.07
N ARG A 97 -3.88 -21.01 4.64
CA ARG A 97 -4.44 -20.70 3.31
C ARG A 97 -3.40 -20.36 2.26
N ARG A 98 -2.15 -20.10 2.66
CA ARG A 98 -0.99 -19.63 1.86
C ARG A 98 -1.16 -18.25 1.23
N VAL A 99 -2.36 -17.90 0.78
CA VAL A 99 -2.69 -16.58 0.22
C VAL A 99 -3.95 -16.05 0.90
N LEU A 100 -3.87 -14.81 1.36
CA LEU A 100 -4.93 -14.11 2.09
C LEU A 100 -5.13 -12.72 1.48
N GLN A 101 -6.38 -12.37 1.20
CA GLN A 101 -6.78 -11.02 0.78
C GLN A 101 -7.53 -10.34 1.91
N LEU A 102 -6.96 -9.25 2.44
CA LEU A 102 -7.62 -8.39 3.41
C LEU A 102 -8.43 -7.34 2.65
N THR A 103 -9.76 -7.42 2.74
CA THR A 103 -10.67 -6.50 2.02
C THR A 103 -11.12 -5.35 2.89
N LYS A 104 -11.51 -4.24 2.23
CA LYS A 104 -11.92 -2.99 2.90
C LYS A 104 -10.89 -2.60 3.96
N PHE A 105 -9.63 -2.51 3.52
CA PHE A 105 -8.47 -2.35 4.40
C PHE A 105 -8.26 -0.92 4.91
N ASP A 106 -9.30 -0.09 4.85
CA ASP A 106 -9.31 1.24 5.42
C ASP A 106 -9.31 1.19 6.96
N TYR A 107 -8.39 1.92 7.59
CA TYR A 107 -8.32 2.07 9.05
C TYR A 107 -8.32 0.74 9.82
N ARG A 108 -7.57 -0.26 9.33
CA ARG A 108 -7.52 -1.60 9.93
C ARG A 108 -6.35 -1.82 10.87
N LEU A 109 -5.27 -1.07 10.72
CA LEU A 109 -4.14 -1.08 11.64
C LEU A 109 -4.31 0.05 12.68
N ALA A 110 -3.97 -0.22 13.94
CA ALA A 110 -3.98 0.77 14.99
C ALA A 110 -3.04 1.95 14.69
N ASN A 111 -3.36 3.13 15.23
CA ASN A 111 -2.53 4.33 15.02
C ASN A 111 -1.28 4.30 15.91
N GLU A 112 -1.40 3.80 17.13
CA GLU A 112 -0.31 3.67 18.08
C GLU A 112 0.44 2.38 17.78
N LEU A 113 1.59 2.52 17.15
CA LEU A 113 2.54 1.44 16.86
C LEU A 113 3.89 1.81 17.47
N ASP A 114 4.75 0.81 17.62
CA ASP A 114 6.15 1.04 17.98
C ASP A 114 6.87 1.97 16.99
N ASP A 115 7.97 2.57 17.46
CA ASP A 115 8.72 3.57 16.69
C ASP A 115 9.23 3.04 15.34
N GLU A 116 9.57 1.77 15.24
CA GLU A 116 10.11 1.18 14.00
C GLU A 116 9.01 1.02 12.95
N LEU A 117 7.82 0.57 13.35
CA LEU A 117 6.66 0.49 12.47
C LEU A 117 6.15 1.89 12.07
N GLN A 118 6.21 2.88 12.97
CA GLN A 118 5.90 4.27 12.61
C GLN A 118 6.91 4.84 11.60
N LYS A 119 8.21 4.60 11.80
CA LYS A 119 9.24 5.00 10.82
C LYS A 119 9.00 4.33 9.47
N LEU A 120 8.62 3.05 9.45
CA LEU A 120 8.26 2.34 8.23
C LEU A 120 7.04 2.99 7.55
N ARG A 121 5.99 3.35 8.31
CA ARG A 121 4.84 4.09 7.76
C ARG A 121 5.28 5.36 7.04
N CYS A 122 6.11 6.17 7.71
CA CYS A 122 6.63 7.40 7.13
C CYS A 122 7.44 7.14 5.86
N ARG A 123 8.37 6.18 5.87
CA ARG A 123 9.18 5.84 4.70
C ARG A 123 8.33 5.40 3.51
N VAL A 124 7.32 4.55 3.75
CA VAL A 124 6.42 4.09 2.70
C VAL A 124 5.66 5.28 2.10
N ASN A 125 5.05 6.10 2.95
CA ASN A 125 4.21 7.22 2.52
C ASN A 125 4.98 8.30 1.74
N TYR A 126 6.19 8.66 2.20
CA TYR A 126 6.93 9.78 1.62
C TYR A 126 7.95 9.38 0.55
N HIS A 127 8.42 8.13 0.56
CA HIS A 127 9.51 7.71 -0.32
C HIS A 127 9.16 6.52 -1.22
N ALA A 128 8.48 5.50 -0.72
CA ALA A 128 8.16 4.32 -1.52
C ALA A 128 7.01 4.59 -2.51
N LEU A 129 5.99 5.34 -2.10
CA LEU A 129 4.84 5.71 -2.93
C LEU A 129 5.17 6.85 -3.89
N ARG A 130 6.07 6.58 -4.83
CA ARG A 130 6.48 7.52 -5.86
C ARG A 130 5.50 7.47 -7.03
N PHE A 131 4.91 8.61 -7.38
CA PHE A 131 4.07 8.70 -8.58
C PHE A 131 4.83 8.31 -9.86
N THR A 132 4.09 7.83 -10.86
CA THR A 132 4.64 7.53 -12.18
C THR A 132 5.30 8.76 -12.81
N LYS A 133 6.24 8.52 -13.73
CA LYS A 133 7.00 9.58 -14.42
C LYS A 133 6.07 10.63 -15.08
N PRO A 134 4.98 10.26 -15.79
CA PRO A 134 4.08 11.24 -16.40
C PRO A 134 3.43 12.18 -15.37
N ILE A 135 2.92 11.63 -14.26
CA ILE A 135 2.29 12.40 -13.18
C ILE A 135 3.29 13.37 -12.55
N ARG A 136 4.51 12.90 -12.25
CA ARG A 136 5.57 13.74 -11.68
C ARG A 136 5.98 14.87 -12.63
N GLN A 137 6.13 14.58 -13.92
CA GLN A 137 6.47 15.58 -14.93
C GLN A 137 5.36 16.62 -15.11
N LEU A 138 4.08 16.21 -15.03
CA LEU A 138 2.97 17.14 -15.01
C LEU A 138 3.02 18.06 -13.79
N GLY A 139 3.19 17.50 -12.59
CA GLY A 139 3.33 18.27 -11.35
C GLY A 139 4.50 19.27 -11.40
N GLN A 140 5.65 18.84 -11.91
CA GLN A 140 6.82 19.72 -12.10
C GLN A 140 6.53 20.86 -13.07
N ARG A 141 5.85 20.61 -14.19
CA ARG A 141 5.46 21.66 -15.14
C ARG A 141 4.54 22.70 -14.51
N ILE A 142 3.59 22.28 -13.68
CA ILE A 142 2.70 23.19 -12.95
C ILE A 142 3.51 24.06 -11.99
N VAL A 143 4.38 23.46 -11.17
CA VAL A 143 5.26 24.18 -10.24
C VAL A 143 6.13 25.20 -10.97
N MET A 144 6.80 24.79 -12.06
CA MET A 144 7.63 25.68 -12.87
C MET A 144 6.83 26.87 -13.43
N LYS A 145 5.57 26.65 -13.85
CA LYS A 145 4.72 27.73 -14.35
C LYS A 145 4.34 28.70 -13.23
N MET A 146 3.96 28.20 -12.06
CA MET A 146 3.64 29.03 -10.89
C MET A 146 4.83 29.89 -10.45
N GLN A 147 6.03 29.30 -10.40
CA GLN A 147 7.27 30.00 -10.06
C GLN A 147 7.64 31.09 -11.07
N LYS A 148 7.31 30.91 -12.35
CA LYS A 148 7.49 31.96 -13.37
C LYS A 148 6.50 33.11 -13.23
N MET A 149 5.32 32.86 -12.66
CA MET A 149 4.29 33.89 -12.48
C MET A 149 4.53 34.73 -11.22
N ALA A 150 5.01 34.12 -10.14
CA ALA A 150 5.34 34.82 -8.90
C ALA A 150 6.50 34.15 -8.18
N ASN A 151 7.34 34.95 -7.53
CA ASN A 151 8.50 34.49 -6.76
C ASN A 151 8.09 33.59 -5.57
N ARG A 152 6.84 33.69 -5.09
CA ARG A 152 6.27 32.87 -4.01
C ARG A 152 4.81 32.55 -4.32
N TYR A 153 4.38 31.34 -4.01
CA TYR A 153 2.98 30.91 -4.11
C TYR A 153 2.63 30.02 -2.91
N ILE A 154 1.34 29.95 -2.58
CA ILE A 154 0.80 29.05 -1.55
C ILE A 154 -0.13 28.06 -2.25
N ALA A 155 0.00 26.77 -1.92
CA ALA A 155 -0.93 25.74 -2.35
C ALA A 155 -1.76 25.28 -1.14
N VAL A 156 -3.08 25.31 -1.26
CA VAL A 156 -4.02 24.87 -0.22
C VAL A 156 -4.84 23.72 -0.77
N HIS A 157 -4.87 22.59 -0.06
CA HIS A 157 -5.78 21.48 -0.32
C HIS A 157 -6.91 21.58 0.72
N LEU A 158 -8.13 21.84 0.25
CA LEU A 158 -9.33 22.02 1.07
C LEU A 158 -10.08 20.70 1.25
#